data_AF-A0A9W8X9S7-F1
#
_entry.id   AF-A0A9W8X9S7-F1
#
_cell.length_a   1.000
_cell.length_b   1.000
_cell.length_c   1.000
_cell.angle_alpha   90.00
_cell.angle_beta   90.00
_cell.angle_gamma   90.00
#
_symmetry.space_group_name_H-M   'P 1'
#
loop_
_entity.id
_entity.type
_entity.pdbx_description
1 polymer ?
#
loop_
_entity_poly.entity_id
_entity_poly.type
_entity_poly.pdbx_seq_one_letter_code
_entity_poly.pdbx_strand_id
1 'polypeptide(L)'
;MSQSACSTNDMADNIRGIVHYSGSTGTPNTTQYDPVDDCLDFDMDLLVPHVALDVPATHLYEEKEDVGLSFGADGTIKWTVNDSSLQVQWGDPTVVQILNNDTDFDTSQNLIRLDEANEWAYIIIETTLNVAHPIHVHGHDFFILAQGDGLYSTDTALKLSNPPRRDVAMLPAGGHLVLAWVTDNPGAWLVHCHIGWHTV
;
A
#
# COMPACT_ATOMS: atom_id res chain seq x y z
N MET A 1 19.34 -7.75 14.03
CA MET A 1 18.64 -8.98 13.62
C MET A 1 18.07 -8.80 12.22
N SER A 2 17.67 -9.89 11.58
CA SER A 2 16.83 -9.88 10.37
C SER A 2 15.38 -9.50 10.74
N GLN A 3 14.65 -8.83 9.83
CA GLN A 3 13.25 -8.42 10.06
C GLN A 3 12.31 -9.64 10.05
N SER A 4 12.10 -10.22 11.22
CA SER A 4 11.31 -11.46 11.42
C SER A 4 9.91 -11.17 11.95
N ALA A 5 9.59 -9.92 12.32
CA ALA A 5 8.28 -9.51 12.82
C ALA A 5 7.11 -9.78 11.84
N CYS A 6 7.34 -9.73 10.52
CA CYS A 6 6.35 -10.00 9.47
C CYS A 6 6.86 -10.92 8.38
N SER A 7 7.96 -11.64 8.62
CA SER A 7 8.47 -12.59 7.64
C SER A 7 9.05 -13.83 8.31
N THR A 8 8.83 -14.99 7.69
CA THR A 8 9.44 -16.25 8.09
C THR A 8 10.42 -16.66 7.00
N ASN A 9 11.71 -16.73 7.34
CA ASN A 9 12.76 -17.12 6.40
C ASN A 9 13.76 -18.05 7.08
N ASP A 10 13.97 -19.24 6.50
CA ASP A 10 14.87 -20.27 7.06
C ASP A 10 16.33 -19.81 7.21
N MET A 11 16.72 -18.78 6.46
CA MET A 11 18.10 -18.27 6.40
C MET A 11 18.17 -16.78 6.77
N ALA A 12 17.26 -16.27 7.61
CA ALA A 12 17.10 -14.85 7.88
C ALA A 12 18.41 -14.12 8.24
N ASP A 13 19.29 -14.75 9.03
CA ASP A 13 20.58 -14.16 9.43
C ASP A 13 21.74 -14.38 8.44
N ASN A 14 21.47 -15.06 7.32
CA ASN A 14 22.44 -15.37 6.26
C ASN A 14 22.10 -14.75 4.90
N ILE A 15 21.26 -13.71 4.89
CA ILE A 15 21.00 -12.87 3.72
C ILE A 15 21.95 -11.66 3.81
N ARG A 16 23.13 -11.77 3.19
CA ARG A 16 24.22 -10.78 3.37
C ARG A 16 24.84 -10.36 2.04
N GLY A 17 25.29 -9.11 1.98
CA GLY A 17 26.18 -8.57 0.95
C GLY A 17 27.57 -8.25 1.50
N ILE A 18 28.56 -8.06 0.62
CA ILE A 18 29.92 -7.65 0.99
C ILE A 18 30.24 -6.31 0.33
N VAL A 19 30.72 -5.35 1.13
CA VAL A 19 31.26 -4.07 0.64
C VAL A 19 32.79 -4.10 0.78
N HIS A 20 33.49 -3.93 -0.33
CA HIS A 20 34.95 -3.83 -0.38
C HIS A 20 35.40 -2.38 -0.59
N TYR A 21 36.35 -1.93 0.21
CA TYR A 21 37.11 -0.72 -0.04
C TYR A 21 38.40 -1.08 -0.76
N SER A 22 38.99 -0.14 -1.50
CA SER A 22 40.26 -0.36 -2.18
C SER A 22 41.33 -0.88 -1.21
N GLY A 23 41.88 -2.05 -1.50
CA GLY A 23 42.88 -2.73 -0.67
C GLY A 23 42.33 -3.65 0.41
N SER A 24 41.00 -3.78 0.58
CA SER A 24 40.41 -4.77 1.48
C SER A 24 40.27 -6.14 0.81
N THR A 25 40.47 -7.22 1.57
CA THR A 25 40.38 -8.62 1.09
C THR A 25 39.65 -9.49 2.11
N GLY A 26 39.02 -10.57 1.65
CA GLY A 26 38.37 -11.57 2.51
C GLY A 26 36.94 -11.21 2.93
N THR A 27 36.32 -12.10 3.71
CA THR A 27 34.95 -11.92 4.22
C THR A 27 34.92 -10.92 5.37
N PRO A 28 33.94 -10.01 5.44
CA PRO A 28 33.80 -9.07 6.55
C PRO A 28 33.68 -9.77 7.91
N ASN A 29 34.37 -9.23 8.92
CA ASN A 29 34.22 -9.60 10.34
C ASN A 29 33.62 -8.45 11.16
N THR A 30 32.74 -7.67 10.53
CA THR A 30 32.06 -6.52 11.14
C THR A 30 30.91 -6.98 12.03
N THR A 31 30.60 -6.19 13.06
CA THR A 31 29.43 -6.41 13.92
C THR A 31 28.20 -5.74 13.31
N GLN A 32 27.06 -6.44 13.36
CA GLN A 32 25.77 -5.91 12.94
C GLN A 32 25.30 -4.78 13.90
N TYR A 33 24.72 -3.72 13.35
CA TYR A 33 23.92 -2.75 14.11
C TYR A 33 22.65 -3.42 14.65
N ASP A 34 22.11 -2.98 15.78
CA ASP A 34 20.90 -3.57 16.37
C ASP A 34 19.64 -2.79 15.92
N PRO A 35 18.96 -3.19 14.82
CA PRO A 35 17.73 -2.54 14.39
C PRO A 35 16.54 -2.97 15.25
N VAL A 36 15.50 -2.15 15.24
CA VAL A 36 14.17 -2.56 15.69
C VAL A 36 13.64 -3.60 14.71
N ASP A 37 13.11 -4.72 15.23
CA ASP A 37 12.41 -5.72 14.43
C ASP A 37 10.93 -5.36 14.36
N ASP A 38 10.57 -4.64 13.31
CA ASP A 38 9.21 -4.21 13.02
C ASP A 38 8.93 -4.29 11.51
N CYS A 39 7.73 -3.84 11.14
CA CYS A 39 7.21 -3.90 9.77
C CYS A 39 6.68 -2.54 9.36
N LEU A 40 7.42 -1.49 9.72
CA LEU A 40 7.02 -0.11 9.54
C LEU A 40 7.86 0.57 8.45
N ASP A 41 7.28 1.58 7.82
CA ASP A 41 8.05 2.56 7.07
C ASP A 41 8.87 3.44 8.03
N PHE A 42 9.75 4.26 7.47
CA PHE A 42 10.32 5.39 8.22
C PHE A 42 9.22 6.32 8.72
N ASP A 43 9.48 6.97 9.85
CA ASP A 43 8.65 8.07 10.35
C ASP A 43 8.39 9.10 9.22
N MET A 44 7.12 9.46 9.03
CA MET A 44 6.66 10.39 8.01
C MET A 44 7.33 11.77 8.11
N ASP A 45 7.86 12.16 9.26
CA ASP A 45 8.62 13.41 9.43
C ASP A 45 10.05 13.35 8.87
N LEU A 46 10.57 12.14 8.64
CA LEU A 46 11.88 11.94 8.00
C LEU A 46 11.78 11.88 6.46
N LEU A 47 10.60 11.61 5.92
CA LEU A 47 10.34 11.47 4.49
C LEU A 47 9.78 12.77 3.91
N VAL A 48 10.64 13.77 3.72
CA VAL A 48 10.25 15.08 3.18
C VAL A 48 10.62 15.19 1.70
N PRO A 49 9.65 15.23 0.77
CA PRO A 49 9.95 15.42 -0.65
C PRO A 49 10.72 16.71 -0.90
N HIS A 50 11.76 16.63 -1.73
CA HIS A 50 12.53 17.80 -2.14
C HIS A 50 11.67 18.79 -2.94
N VAL A 51 10.85 18.28 -3.86
CA VAL A 51 9.84 19.07 -4.55
C VAL A 51 8.59 19.08 -3.68
N ALA A 52 8.45 20.19 -2.94
CA ALA A 52 7.35 20.38 -2.00
C ALA A 52 6.02 20.56 -2.73
N LEU A 53 5.01 19.77 -2.35
CA LEU A 53 3.63 19.90 -2.81
C LEU A 53 2.70 19.68 -1.61
N ASP A 54 1.76 20.60 -1.41
CA ASP A 54 0.75 20.49 -0.36
C ASP A 54 -0.52 19.82 -0.89
N VAL A 55 -1.25 19.17 0.00
CA VAL A 55 -2.53 18.52 -0.28
C VAL A 55 -3.66 19.36 0.33
N PRO A 56 -4.68 19.77 -0.44
CA PRO A 56 -5.79 20.55 0.10
C PRO A 56 -6.68 19.68 0.97
N ALA A 57 -7.23 20.24 2.06
CA ALA A 57 -8.19 19.52 2.90
C ALA A 57 -9.52 19.21 2.18
N THR A 58 -9.90 20.07 1.23
CA THR A 58 -11.08 19.86 0.38
C THR A 58 -10.74 18.88 -0.74
N HIS A 59 -11.54 17.83 -0.86
CA HIS A 59 -11.41 16.76 -1.85
C HIS A 59 -12.80 16.39 -2.36
N LEU A 60 -12.87 15.85 -3.57
CA LEU A 60 -14.13 15.42 -4.17
C LEU A 60 -14.47 13.97 -3.78
N TYR A 61 -13.46 13.11 -3.74
CA TYR A 61 -13.61 11.69 -3.44
C TYR A 61 -13.00 11.35 -2.08
N GLU A 62 -13.75 10.61 -1.28
CA GLU A 62 -13.29 9.97 -0.04
C GLU A 62 -13.83 8.55 -0.02
N GLU A 63 -12.95 7.57 -0.19
CA GLU A 63 -13.31 6.15 -0.16
C GLU A 63 -12.65 5.48 1.03
N LYS A 64 -13.39 4.55 1.63
CA LYS A 64 -12.91 3.78 2.78
C LYS A 64 -12.94 2.28 2.44
N GLU A 65 -11.78 1.66 2.58
CA GLU A 65 -11.49 0.30 2.14
C GLU A 65 -11.03 -0.56 3.32
N ASP A 66 -11.89 -1.50 3.73
CA ASP A 66 -11.62 -2.41 4.83
C ASP A 66 -10.92 -3.69 4.33
N VAL A 67 -9.66 -3.89 4.76
CA VAL A 67 -8.88 -5.09 4.44
C VAL A 67 -9.23 -6.22 5.40
N GLY A 68 -9.73 -7.32 4.83
CA GLY A 68 -10.23 -8.47 5.57
C GLY A 68 -9.80 -9.82 4.99
N LEU A 69 -10.44 -10.87 5.50
CA LEU A 69 -10.24 -12.25 5.06
C LEU A 69 -11.59 -12.92 4.81
N SER A 70 -11.65 -13.74 3.77
CA SER A 70 -12.72 -14.71 3.56
C SER A 70 -12.15 -16.13 3.49
N PHE A 71 -12.96 -17.10 3.93
CA PHE A 71 -12.57 -18.50 4.04
C PHE A 71 -13.44 -19.36 3.13
N GLY A 72 -12.81 -20.01 2.16
CA GLY A 72 -13.45 -20.97 1.27
C GLY A 72 -13.79 -22.29 1.98
N ALA A 73 -14.81 -22.99 1.49
CA ALA A 73 -15.20 -24.30 2.00
C ALA A 73 -14.11 -25.38 1.80
N ASP A 74 -13.19 -25.15 0.87
CA ASP A 74 -12.01 -25.97 0.57
C ASP A 74 -10.80 -25.66 1.48
N GLY A 75 -10.95 -24.69 2.40
CA GLY A 75 -9.87 -24.22 3.27
C GLY A 75 -8.99 -23.14 2.65
N THR A 76 -9.31 -22.66 1.45
CA THR A 76 -8.60 -21.53 0.84
C THR A 76 -8.87 -20.25 1.63
N ILE A 77 -7.82 -19.47 1.88
CA ILE A 77 -7.91 -18.14 2.48
C ILE A 77 -7.79 -17.11 1.36
N LYS A 78 -8.71 -16.16 1.29
CA LYS A 78 -8.65 -15.04 0.35
C LYS A 78 -8.64 -13.72 1.12
N TRP A 79 -7.80 -12.81 0.67
CA TRP A 79 -7.82 -11.43 1.14
C TRP A 79 -8.98 -10.69 0.49
N THR A 80 -9.60 -9.80 1.25
CA THR A 80 -10.75 -9.02 0.78
C THR A 80 -10.51 -7.54 1.00
N VAL A 81 -11.13 -6.75 0.15
CA VAL A 81 -11.34 -5.32 0.35
C VAL A 81 -12.86 -5.12 0.35
N ASN A 82 -13.41 -4.55 1.42
CA ASN A 82 -14.86 -4.36 1.58
C ASN A 82 -15.65 -5.67 1.34
N ASP A 83 -15.22 -6.74 2.01
CA ASP A 83 -15.74 -8.12 1.90
C ASP A 83 -15.65 -8.78 0.51
N SER A 84 -15.04 -8.12 -0.47
CA SER A 84 -14.86 -8.64 -1.83
C SER A 84 -13.39 -8.98 -2.12
N SER A 85 -13.15 -10.19 -2.61
CA SER A 85 -11.83 -10.61 -3.11
C SER A 85 -11.75 -10.27 -4.60
N LEU A 86 -10.71 -9.56 -5.02
CA LEU A 86 -10.52 -9.21 -6.42
C LEU A 86 -10.48 -10.48 -7.29
N GLN A 87 -11.18 -10.45 -8.41
CA GLN A 87 -11.18 -11.47 -9.44
C GLN A 87 -11.27 -10.80 -10.81
N VAL A 88 -10.12 -10.60 -11.43
CA VAL A 88 -10.04 -10.02 -12.77
C VAL A 88 -10.45 -11.01 -13.85
N GLN A 89 -11.07 -10.50 -14.92
CA GLN A 89 -11.43 -11.28 -16.11
C GLN A 89 -10.31 -11.19 -17.15
N TRP A 90 -9.40 -12.17 -17.21
CA TRP A 90 -8.25 -12.11 -18.14
C TRP A 90 -8.65 -12.04 -19.62
N GLY A 91 -9.79 -12.64 -19.99
CA GLY A 91 -10.33 -12.59 -21.35
C GLY A 91 -11.09 -11.31 -21.68
N ASP A 92 -11.38 -10.49 -20.69
CA ASP A 92 -12.16 -9.26 -20.80
C ASP A 92 -11.67 -8.23 -19.78
N PRO A 93 -10.45 -7.67 -19.95
CA PRO A 93 -9.86 -6.77 -18.96
C PRO A 93 -10.64 -5.46 -18.85
N THR A 94 -10.57 -4.79 -17.70
CA THR A 94 -11.33 -3.56 -17.40
C THR A 94 -11.23 -2.48 -18.50
N VAL A 95 -10.05 -2.31 -19.11
CA VAL A 95 -9.87 -1.35 -20.22
C VAL A 95 -10.72 -1.73 -21.45
N VAL A 96 -10.85 -3.02 -21.76
CA VAL A 96 -11.70 -3.49 -22.87
C VAL A 96 -13.18 -3.26 -22.54
N GLN A 97 -13.60 -3.57 -21.30
CA GLN A 97 -14.97 -3.29 -20.84
C GLN A 97 -15.32 -1.79 -20.96
N ILE A 98 -14.42 -0.91 -20.53
CA ILE A 98 -14.58 0.56 -20.67
C ILE A 98 -14.68 0.96 -22.15
N LEU A 99 -13.83 0.41 -23.02
CA LEU A 99 -13.88 0.70 -24.47
C LEU A 99 -15.18 0.24 -25.13
N ASN A 100 -15.83 -0.79 -24.58
CA ASN A 100 -17.13 -1.27 -25.03
C ASN A 100 -18.32 -0.45 -24.45
N ASN A 101 -18.03 0.55 -23.61
CA ASN A 101 -19.01 1.31 -22.83
C ASN A 101 -19.81 0.44 -21.86
N ASP A 102 -19.18 -0.59 -21.30
CA ASP A 102 -19.79 -1.37 -20.24
C ASP A 102 -19.96 -0.50 -19.00
N THR A 103 -21.13 -0.60 -18.37
CA THR A 103 -21.47 0.14 -17.15
C THR A 103 -21.76 -0.77 -15.96
N ASP A 104 -21.76 -2.08 -16.19
CA ASP A 104 -22.08 -3.11 -15.22
C ASP A 104 -20.83 -3.95 -14.98
N PHE A 105 -20.14 -3.64 -13.89
CA PHE A 105 -18.91 -4.31 -13.47
C PHE A 105 -19.25 -5.24 -12.30
N ASP A 106 -18.69 -6.44 -12.31
CA ASP A 106 -18.89 -7.38 -11.20
C ASP A 106 -18.27 -6.82 -9.92
N THR A 107 -18.91 -7.04 -8.77
CA THR A 107 -18.38 -6.59 -7.47
C THR A 107 -16.97 -7.11 -7.21
N SER A 108 -16.64 -8.32 -7.67
CA SER A 108 -15.30 -8.88 -7.57
C SER A 108 -14.24 -8.14 -8.41
N GLN A 109 -14.61 -7.18 -9.26
CA GLN A 109 -13.66 -6.30 -9.93
C GLN A 109 -13.20 -5.13 -9.03
N ASN A 110 -13.80 -4.96 -7.84
CA ASN A 110 -13.46 -3.94 -6.83
C ASN A 110 -13.21 -2.55 -7.43
N LEU A 111 -14.13 -2.10 -8.29
CA LEU A 111 -13.95 -0.86 -9.04
C LEU A 111 -14.31 0.36 -8.17
N ILE A 112 -13.33 1.24 -7.96
CA ILE A 112 -13.54 2.61 -7.49
C ILE A 112 -13.54 3.53 -8.72
N ARG A 113 -14.57 4.36 -8.87
CA ARG A 113 -14.70 5.27 -10.02
C ARG A 113 -14.40 6.71 -9.63
N LEU A 114 -13.34 7.25 -10.24
CA LEU A 114 -12.90 8.63 -10.06
C LEU A 114 -13.05 9.36 -11.42
N ASP A 115 -14.29 9.72 -11.75
CA ASP A 115 -14.67 10.15 -13.10
C ASP A 115 -14.26 11.60 -13.46
N GLU A 116 -14.10 12.48 -12.46
CA GLU A 116 -13.78 13.90 -12.66
C GLU A 116 -12.27 14.11 -12.71
N ALA A 117 -11.80 14.87 -13.70
CA ALA A 117 -10.37 15.11 -13.92
C ALA A 117 -9.82 16.26 -13.06
N ASN A 118 -8.60 16.10 -12.55
CA ASN A 118 -7.89 17.07 -11.70
C ASN A 118 -8.56 17.34 -10.35
N GLU A 119 -9.26 16.35 -9.82
CA GLU A 119 -9.87 16.38 -8.50
C GLU A 119 -9.03 15.56 -7.51
N TRP A 120 -9.10 15.90 -6.23
CA TRP A 120 -8.41 15.15 -5.19
C TRP A 120 -9.25 13.96 -4.75
N ALA A 121 -8.60 12.79 -4.69
CA ALA A 121 -9.15 11.57 -4.14
C ALA A 121 -8.39 11.18 -2.87
N TYR A 122 -9.13 10.96 -1.79
CA TYR A 122 -8.64 10.40 -0.54
C TYR A 122 -9.10 8.97 -0.42
N ILE A 123 -8.14 8.05 -0.26
CA ILE A 123 -8.42 6.62 -0.06
C ILE A 123 -7.90 6.23 1.32
N ILE A 124 -8.81 5.82 2.18
CA ILE A 124 -8.54 5.37 3.54
C ILE A 124 -8.57 3.85 3.52
N ILE A 125 -7.45 3.22 3.84
CA ILE A 125 -7.34 1.76 3.91
C ILE A 125 -7.11 1.39 5.37
N GLU A 126 -7.89 0.46 5.91
CA GLU A 126 -7.73 0.02 7.30
C GLU A 126 -7.87 -1.49 7.48
N THR A 127 -7.39 -2.00 8.60
CA THR A 127 -7.60 -3.40 8.96
C THR A 127 -7.63 -3.60 10.47
N THR A 128 -8.37 -4.61 10.92
CA THR A 128 -8.29 -5.13 12.29
C THR A 128 -7.32 -6.31 12.42
N LEU A 129 -6.79 -6.79 11.29
CA LEU A 129 -5.93 -7.96 11.23
C LEU A 129 -4.51 -7.60 11.67
N ASN A 130 -3.89 -8.49 12.44
CA ASN A 130 -2.52 -8.29 12.91
C ASN A 130 -1.48 -8.69 11.85
N VAL A 131 -1.63 -8.17 10.63
CA VAL A 131 -0.74 -8.39 9.49
C VAL A 131 -0.52 -7.04 8.80
N ALA A 132 0.74 -6.67 8.57
CA ALA A 132 1.08 -5.46 7.85
C ALA A 132 1.10 -5.71 6.33
N HIS A 133 0.70 -4.71 5.53
CA HIS A 133 0.58 -4.84 4.09
C HIS A 133 1.31 -3.71 3.36
N PRO A 134 2.30 -3.97 2.49
CA PRO A 134 2.81 -2.93 1.60
C PRO A 134 1.76 -2.64 0.52
N ILE A 135 1.12 -1.48 0.57
CA ILE A 135 0.11 -1.06 -0.40
C ILE A 135 0.81 -0.32 -1.55
N HIS A 136 0.59 -0.78 -2.77
CA HIS A 136 1.11 -0.20 -3.99
C HIS A 136 -0.03 0.38 -4.84
N VAL A 137 0.18 1.56 -5.42
CA VAL A 137 -0.74 2.23 -6.33
C VAL A 137 -0.07 2.36 -7.70
N HIS A 138 -0.77 1.92 -8.75
CA HIS A 138 -0.32 2.12 -10.13
C HIS A 138 -0.71 3.51 -10.62
N GLY A 139 0.03 4.04 -11.60
CA GLY A 139 -0.34 5.26 -12.32
C GLY A 139 -0.09 6.58 -11.57
N HIS A 140 0.20 6.54 -10.27
CA HIS A 140 0.37 7.73 -9.43
C HIS A 140 1.48 7.53 -8.39
N ASP A 141 2.24 8.60 -8.14
CA ASP A 141 2.76 8.81 -6.79
C ASP A 141 1.60 9.35 -5.93
N PHE A 142 1.35 8.74 -4.78
CA PHE A 142 0.40 9.26 -3.79
C PHE A 142 1.11 9.98 -2.66
N PHE A 143 0.35 10.81 -1.96
CA PHE A 143 0.72 11.44 -0.70
C PHE A 143 0.25 10.58 0.47
N ILE A 144 1.13 10.34 1.44
CA ILE A 144 0.78 9.66 2.70
C ILE A 144 0.30 10.73 3.67
N LEU A 145 -1.01 10.78 3.95
CA LEU A 145 -1.59 11.78 4.84
C LEU A 145 -1.60 11.34 6.29
N ALA A 146 -1.81 10.05 6.53
CA ALA A 146 -1.70 9.42 7.85
C ALA A 146 -1.33 7.94 7.70
N GLN A 147 -0.57 7.42 8.66
CA GLN A 147 -0.18 6.02 8.75
C GLN A 147 -0.02 5.72 10.23
N GLY A 148 -0.76 4.76 10.77
CA GLY A 148 -0.71 4.49 12.21
C GLY A 148 -1.56 3.33 12.69
N ASP A 149 -1.49 3.11 14.00
CA ASP A 149 -2.21 2.05 14.70
C ASP A 149 -3.70 2.40 14.89
N GLY A 150 -4.53 1.37 14.98
CA GLY A 150 -5.97 1.50 15.15
C GLY A 150 -6.68 1.90 13.84
N LEU A 151 -8.00 1.76 13.85
CA LEU A 151 -8.83 2.13 12.72
C LEU A 151 -8.87 3.64 12.53
N TYR A 152 -9.10 4.07 11.30
CA TYR A 152 -9.25 5.48 10.98
C TYR A 152 -10.50 6.06 11.66
N SER A 153 -10.39 7.29 12.14
CA SER A 153 -11.52 8.08 12.62
C SER A 153 -11.41 9.50 12.09
N THR A 154 -12.49 10.27 12.16
CA THR A 154 -12.49 11.68 11.77
C THR A 154 -11.57 12.56 12.62
N ASP A 155 -11.09 12.06 13.77
CA ASP A 155 -10.14 12.74 14.64
C ASP A 155 -8.67 12.43 14.27
N THR A 156 -8.43 11.53 13.31
CA THR A 156 -7.09 11.21 12.81
C THR A 156 -6.47 12.46 12.18
N ALA A 157 -5.31 12.87 12.71
CA ALA A 157 -4.60 14.04 12.20
C ALA A 157 -3.96 13.74 10.83
N LEU A 158 -4.32 14.53 9.82
CA LEU A 158 -3.75 14.42 8.47
C LEU A 158 -2.59 15.40 8.28
N LYS A 159 -1.46 14.90 7.76
CA LYS A 159 -0.33 15.70 7.31
C LYS A 159 -0.60 16.22 5.90
N LEU A 160 -1.06 17.47 5.81
CA LEU A 160 -1.44 18.09 4.53
C LEU A 160 -0.33 18.96 3.92
N SER A 161 0.65 19.40 4.70
CA SER A 161 1.77 20.21 4.20
C SER A 161 2.99 19.34 3.91
N ASN A 162 3.41 19.36 2.64
CA ASN A 162 4.47 18.53 2.06
C ASN A 162 4.59 17.11 2.67
N PRO A 163 3.50 16.31 2.68
CA PRO A 163 3.58 14.94 3.19
C PRO A 163 4.53 14.08 2.36
N PRO A 164 4.97 12.92 2.89
CA PRO A 164 5.68 11.93 2.10
C PRO A 164 4.93 11.61 0.80
N ARG A 165 5.66 11.48 -0.30
CA ARG A 165 5.09 11.20 -1.63
C ARG A 165 5.87 10.08 -2.32
N ARG A 166 5.18 8.99 -2.70
CA ARG A 166 5.75 7.76 -3.30
C ARG A 166 4.64 6.83 -3.83
N ASP A 167 5.01 5.64 -4.29
CA ASP A 167 4.12 4.64 -4.91
C ASP A 167 3.82 3.39 -4.07
N VAL A 168 4.52 3.20 -2.94
CA VAL A 168 4.32 2.09 -1.99
C VAL A 168 4.45 2.58 -0.55
N ALA A 169 3.51 2.21 0.31
CA ALA A 169 3.54 2.50 1.75
C ALA A 169 2.92 1.37 2.56
N MET A 170 3.38 1.18 3.79
CA MET A 170 2.87 0.16 4.70
C MET A 170 1.48 0.55 5.24
N LEU A 171 0.50 -0.34 5.12
CA LEU A 171 -0.64 -0.41 6.03
C LEU A 171 -0.18 -1.14 7.29
N PRO A 172 -0.13 -0.48 8.46
CA PRO A 172 0.26 -1.13 9.70
C PRO A 172 -0.71 -2.24 10.11
N ALA A 173 -0.20 -3.25 10.81
CA ALA A 173 -1.01 -4.31 11.39
C ALA A 173 -2.03 -3.73 12.38
N GLY A 174 -3.32 -4.05 12.21
CA GLY A 174 -4.40 -3.51 13.04
C GLY A 174 -4.57 -1.98 12.92
N GLY A 175 -4.09 -1.39 11.83
CA GLY A 175 -3.97 0.06 11.66
C GLY A 175 -4.70 0.61 10.45
N HIS A 176 -4.32 1.82 10.07
CA HIS A 176 -4.83 2.54 8.90
C HIS A 176 -3.71 3.22 8.09
N LEU A 177 -4.02 3.49 6.84
CA LEU A 177 -3.22 4.23 5.88
C LEU A 177 -4.16 5.16 5.09
N VAL A 178 -3.91 6.46 5.13
CA VAL A 178 -4.66 7.47 4.39
C VAL A 178 -3.81 7.99 3.26
N LEU A 179 -4.24 7.73 2.03
CA LEU A 179 -3.56 8.11 0.80
C LEU A 179 -4.33 9.21 0.09
N ALA A 180 -3.61 10.07 -0.63
CA ALA A 180 -4.22 11.05 -1.50
C ALA A 180 -3.49 11.20 -2.83
N TRP A 181 -4.23 11.42 -3.91
CA TRP A 181 -3.67 11.81 -5.20
C TRP A 181 -4.66 12.64 -6.01
N VAL A 182 -4.16 13.24 -7.09
CA VAL A 182 -4.96 13.98 -8.05
C VAL A 182 -5.35 13.03 -9.19
N THR A 183 -6.58 13.12 -9.67
CA THR A 183 -7.08 12.39 -10.84
C THR A 183 -6.54 13.00 -12.16
N ASP A 184 -5.22 13.01 -12.30
CA ASP A 184 -4.49 13.64 -13.42
C ASP A 184 -4.04 12.65 -14.52
N ASN A 185 -4.31 11.35 -14.32
CA ASN A 185 -3.88 10.28 -15.21
C ASN A 185 -5.03 9.29 -15.50
N PRO A 186 -5.83 9.51 -16.56
CA PRO A 186 -6.93 8.61 -16.91
C PRO A 186 -6.45 7.18 -17.23
N GLY A 187 -7.04 6.19 -16.57
CA GLY A 187 -6.70 4.77 -16.78
C GLY A 187 -7.42 3.86 -15.79
N ALA A 188 -7.13 2.55 -15.89
CA ALA A 188 -7.54 1.56 -14.90
C ALA A 188 -6.29 1.16 -14.09
N TRP A 189 -6.21 1.63 -12.85
CA TRP A 189 -5.03 1.50 -12.00
C TRP A 189 -5.31 0.57 -10.83
N LEU A 190 -4.44 -0.44 -10.65
CA LEU A 190 -4.53 -1.31 -9.50
C LEU A 190 -4.00 -0.60 -8.25
N VAL A 191 -4.72 -0.81 -7.15
CA VAL A 191 -4.26 -0.53 -5.78
C VAL A 191 -4.25 -1.86 -5.05
N HIS A 192 -3.09 -2.33 -4.64
CA HIS A 192 -2.99 -3.70 -4.12
C HIS A 192 -1.88 -3.87 -3.08
N CYS A 193 -2.04 -4.90 -2.23
CA CYS A 193 -0.94 -5.39 -1.42
C CYS A 193 0.14 -5.98 -2.34
N HIS A 194 1.40 -5.62 -2.11
CA HIS A 194 2.55 -6.04 -2.91
C HIS A 194 3.19 -7.37 -2.42
N ILE A 195 2.57 -8.03 -1.44
CA ILE A 195 2.88 -9.42 -1.10
C ILE A 195 2.15 -10.31 -2.09
N GLY A 196 2.88 -11.03 -2.94
CA GLY A 196 2.29 -11.77 -4.08
C GLY A 196 1.23 -12.82 -3.71
N TRP A 197 1.26 -13.36 -2.48
CA TRP A 197 0.24 -14.30 -1.99
C TRP A 197 -0.99 -13.59 -1.42
N HIS A 198 -0.92 -12.27 -1.23
CA HIS A 198 -2.02 -11.44 -0.77
C HIS A 198 -2.71 -10.73 -1.94
N THR A 199 -1.96 -10.43 -3.01
CA THR A 199 -2.50 -9.89 -4.26
C THR A 199 -3.48 -10.90 -4.85
N VAL A 200 -4.76 -10.58 -4.73
CA VAL A 200 -5.85 -11.18 -5.50
C VAL A 200 -6.24 -10.22 -6.61
#